data_AF-A0A8P4G6T5-F1
#
_entry.id   AF-A0A8P4G6T5-F1
#
_cell.length_a   1.000
_cell.length_b   1.000
_cell.length_c   1.000
_cell.angle_alpha   90.00
_cell.angle_beta   90.00
_cell.angle_gamma   90.00
#
_symmetry.space_group_name_H-M   'P 1'
#
loop_
_entity.id
_entity.type
_entity.pdbx_description
1 polymer ?
#
loop_
_entity_poly.entity_id
_entity_poly.type
_entity_poly.pdbx_seq_one_letter_code
_entity_poly.pdbx_strand_id
1 'polypeptide(L)'
;MAFNLQNSMEGLISVFHSYSGKEGDKYKLSKGEMKNLLQGELIMGDLDENKDGEVDFQEFIVLVAALSVACHEFFKDCDKSCENM
;
A
#
# COMPACT_ATOMS: atom_id res chain seq x y z
N MET A 1 26.48 7.42 -10.59
CA MET A 1 25.61 6.57 -9.74
C MET A 1 24.15 6.83 -10.11
N ALA A 2 23.59 6.04 -11.02
CA ALA A 2 22.14 5.99 -11.30
C ALA A 2 21.54 4.63 -10.91
N PHE A 3 22.35 3.72 -10.36
CA PHE A 3 22.02 2.33 -10.09
C PHE A 3 20.86 2.16 -9.11
N ASN A 4 20.78 3.02 -8.08
CA ASN A 4 19.67 2.97 -7.12
C ASN A 4 18.34 3.29 -7.79
N LEU A 5 18.29 4.35 -8.62
CA LEU A 5 17.08 4.71 -9.35
C LEU A 5 16.71 3.63 -10.38
N GLN A 6 17.70 3.13 -11.12
CA GLN A 6 17.51 2.06 -12.10
C GLN A 6 16.95 0.79 -11.45
N ASN A 7 17.49 0.35 -10.32
CA ASN A 7 16.99 -0.83 -9.61
C ASN A 7 15.58 -0.62 -9.05
N SER A 8 15.28 0.57 -8.54
CA SER A 8 13.91 0.90 -8.10
C SER A 8 12.92 0.82 -9.27
N MET A 9 13.29 1.35 -10.43
CA MET A 9 12.44 1.27 -11.63
C MET A 9 12.29 -0.17 -12.13
N GLU A 10 13.36 -0.98 -12.10
CA GLU A 10 13.30 -2.41 -12.44
C GLU A 10 12.36 -3.17 -11.48
N GLY A 11 12.41 -2.86 -10.18
CA GLY A 11 11.49 -3.43 -9.19
C GLY A 11 10.02 -3.14 -9.50
N LEU A 12 9.70 -1.88 -9.83
CA LEU A 12 8.33 -1.49 -10.22
C LEU A 12 7.85 -2.23 -11.47
N ILE A 13 8.70 -2.36 -12.48
CA ILE A 13 8.38 -3.09 -13.71
C ILE A 13 8.18 -4.58 -13.42
N SER A 14 9.01 -5.16 -12.56
CA SER A 14 8.90 -6.57 -12.16
C SER A 14 7.58 -6.85 -11.42
N VAL A 15 7.20 -5.97 -10.48
CA VAL A 15 5.90 -6.08 -9.78
C VAL A 15 4.74 -5.88 -10.75
N PHE A 16 4.80 -4.92 -11.68
CA PHE A 16 3.76 -4.77 -12.68
C PHE A 16 3.56 -6.05 -13.50
N HIS A 17 4.66 -6.66 -13.97
CA HIS A 17 4.60 -7.86 -14.79
C HIS A 17 4.21 -9.14 -14.03
N SER A 18 4.41 -9.22 -12.71
CA SER A 18 3.96 -10.38 -11.91
C SER A 18 2.44 -10.43 -11.73
N TYR A 19 1.76 -9.27 -11.85
CA TYR A 19 0.31 -9.16 -11.74
C TYR A 19 -0.40 -9.03 -13.10
N SER A 20 0.26 -8.51 -14.14
CA SER A 20 -0.31 -8.32 -15.49
C SER A 20 -0.38 -9.62 -16.32
N GLY A 21 -1.33 -9.69 -17.25
CA GLY A 21 -1.40 -10.74 -18.27
C GLY A 21 -1.99 -12.08 -17.80
N LYS A 22 -2.59 -12.12 -16.61
CA LYS A 22 -3.38 -13.25 -16.09
C LYS A 22 -4.75 -13.32 -16.76
N GLU A 23 -5.32 -12.17 -17.13
CA GLU A 23 -6.66 -12.05 -17.74
C GLU A 23 -6.65 -11.46 -19.16
N GLY A 24 -5.48 -11.22 -19.74
CA GLY A 24 -5.41 -10.62 -21.09
C GLY A 24 -4.04 -10.11 -21.51
N ASP A 25 -3.97 -8.80 -21.79
CA ASP A 25 -2.77 -8.14 -22.32
C ASP A 25 -1.68 -8.00 -21.24
N LYS A 26 -0.56 -8.68 -21.42
CA LYS A 26 0.60 -8.66 -20.50
C LYS A 26 1.30 -7.31 -20.34
N TYR A 27 0.90 -6.30 -21.11
CA TYR A 27 1.41 -4.92 -20.97
C TYR A 27 0.39 -3.97 -20.32
N LYS A 28 -0.75 -4.50 -19.85
CA LYS A 28 -1.80 -3.75 -19.15
C LYS A 28 -2.27 -4.54 -17.93
N LEU A 29 -2.79 -3.83 -16.94
CA LEU A 29 -3.50 -4.44 -15.83
C LEU A 29 -5.00 -4.32 -16.08
N SER A 30 -5.71 -5.43 -16.00
CA SER A 30 -7.17 -5.44 -15.89
C SER A 30 -7.60 -4.78 -14.58
N LYS A 31 -8.89 -4.45 -14.46
CA LYS A 31 -9.45 -3.92 -13.20
C LYS A 31 -9.26 -4.92 -12.04
N GLY A 32 -9.33 -6.22 -12.31
CA GLY A 32 -9.09 -7.28 -11.33
C GLY A 32 -7.62 -7.37 -10.94
N GLU A 33 -6.73 -7.38 -11.94
CA GLU A 33 -5.28 -7.47 -11.73
C GLU A 33 -4.74 -6.26 -10.97
N MET A 34 -5.22 -5.05 -11.27
CA MET A 34 -4.84 -3.84 -10.52
C MET A 34 -5.34 -3.87 -9.08
N LYS A 35 -6.56 -4.38 -8.84
CA LYS A 35 -7.07 -4.56 -7.47
C LYS A 35 -6.19 -5.56 -6.70
N ASN A 36 -5.80 -6.67 -7.33
CA ASN A 36 -4.94 -7.68 -6.70
C ASN A 36 -3.53 -7.14 -6.40
N LEU A 37 -2.96 -6.31 -7.27
CA LEU A 37 -1.67 -5.66 -7.03
C LEU A 37 -1.76 -4.73 -5.82
N LEU A 38 -2.74 -3.82 -5.79
CA LEU A 38 -2.91 -2.88 -4.67
C LEU A 38 -3.19 -3.63 -3.36
N GLN A 39 -4.00 -4.68 -3.44
CA GLN A 39 -4.33 -5.48 -2.28
C GLN A 39 -3.11 -6.24 -1.79
N GLY A 40 -2.32 -6.90 -2.63
CA GLY A 40 -1.14 -7.66 -2.20
C GLY A 40 0.03 -6.79 -1.73
N GLU A 41 0.41 -5.79 -2.51
CA GLU A 41 1.66 -5.04 -2.29
C GLU A 41 1.51 -3.85 -1.33
N LEU A 42 0.31 -3.27 -1.21
CA LEU A 42 0.10 -2.01 -0.45
C LEU A 42 -0.85 -2.12 0.73
N ILE A 43 -1.74 -3.13 0.76
CA ILE A 43 -2.76 -3.26 1.81
C ILE A 43 -2.51 -4.53 2.64
N MET A 44 -2.44 -5.69 2.02
CA MET A 44 -2.10 -6.95 2.68
C MET A 44 -0.65 -6.98 3.15
N GLY A 45 0.30 -6.46 2.38
CA GLY A 45 1.71 -6.45 2.79
C GLY A 45 1.97 -5.89 4.20
N ASP A 46 1.16 -4.91 4.61
CA ASP A 46 1.28 -4.27 5.93
C ASP A 46 0.26 -4.80 6.97
N LEU A 47 -0.78 -5.51 6.54
CA LEU A 47 -1.89 -5.94 7.40
C LEU A 47 -2.01 -7.44 7.60
N ASP A 48 -1.59 -8.24 6.62
CA ASP A 48 -1.54 -9.71 6.66
C ASP A 48 -0.32 -10.15 7.48
N GLU A 49 -0.41 -9.98 8.80
CA GLU A 49 0.67 -10.27 9.74
C GLU A 49 0.93 -11.79 9.79
N ASN A 50 -0.12 -12.57 9.60
CA ASN A 50 -0.07 -14.03 9.67
C ASN A 50 0.37 -14.68 8.33
N LYS A 51 0.35 -13.93 7.22
CA LYS A 51 0.74 -14.33 5.86
C LYS A 51 -0.14 -15.42 5.25
N ASP A 52 -1.42 -15.43 5.60
CA ASP A 52 -2.40 -16.38 5.06
C ASP A 52 -3.04 -15.89 3.75
N GLY A 53 -2.78 -14.64 3.35
CA GLY A 53 -3.30 -14.05 2.13
C GLY A 53 -4.77 -13.60 2.24
N GLU A 54 -5.31 -13.53 3.45
CA GLU A 54 -6.57 -12.89 3.80
C GLU A 54 -6.32 -11.72 4.77
N VAL A 55 -7.36 -10.95 5.10
CA VAL A 55 -7.28 -9.93 6.15
C VAL A 55 -8.42 -10.21 7.10
N ASP A 56 -8.11 -10.69 8.30
CA ASP A 56 -9.11 -10.99 9.30
C ASP A 56 -9.56 -9.73 10.06
N PHE A 57 -10.52 -9.88 10.98
CA PHE A 57 -11.04 -8.73 11.72
C PHE A 57 -10.00 -8.09 12.65
N GLN A 58 -9.06 -8.88 13.18
CA GLN A 58 -8.00 -8.36 14.03
C GLN A 58 -7.06 -7.48 13.20
N GLU A 59 -6.61 -7.96 12.06
CA GLU A 59 -5.74 -7.25 11.11
C GLU A 59 -6.42 -5.99 10.55
N PHE A 60 -7.72 -6.07 10.25
CA PHE A 60 -8.52 -4.91 9.86
C PHE A 60 -8.57 -3.84 10.97
N ILE A 61 -8.74 -4.23 12.23
CA ILE A 61 -8.77 -3.27 13.36
C ILE A 61 -7.40 -2.60 13.57
N VAL A 62 -6.29 -3.27 13.23
CA VAL A 62 -4.96 -2.66 13.24
C VAL A 62 -4.90 -1.50 12.21
N LEU A 63 -5.40 -1.70 10.99
CA LEU A 63 -5.50 -0.61 9.99
C LEU A 63 -6.36 0.55 10.49
N VAL A 64 -7.54 0.25 11.03
CA VAL A 64 -8.48 1.26 11.53
C VAL A 64 -7.88 2.04 12.68
N ALA A 65 -7.18 1.37 13.59
CA ALA A 65 -6.48 2.00 14.70
C ALA A 65 -5.33 2.89 14.20
N ALA A 66 -4.51 2.41 13.26
CA ALA A 66 -3.43 3.19 12.66
C ALA A 66 -3.95 4.45 11.95
N LEU A 67 -5.00 4.33 11.14
CA LEU A 67 -5.66 5.46 10.49
C LEU A 67 -6.25 6.43 11.52
N SER A 68 -6.88 5.92 12.57
CA SER A 68 -7.48 6.76 13.62
C SER A 68 -6.42 7.53 14.40
N VAL A 69 -5.27 6.92 14.70
CA VAL A 69 -4.13 7.58 15.34
C VAL A 69 -3.52 8.61 14.38
N ALA A 70 -3.28 8.25 13.13
CA ALA A 70 -2.75 9.18 12.12
C ALA A 70 -3.68 10.40 11.94
N CYS A 71 -5.00 10.18 11.89
CA CYS A 71 -5.99 11.26 11.88
C CYS A 71 -5.93 12.09 13.17
N HIS A 72 -5.86 11.46 14.35
CA HIS A 72 -5.79 12.17 15.62
C HIS A 72 -4.52 13.02 15.76
N GLU A 73 -3.36 12.50 15.32
CA GLU A 73 -2.10 13.25 15.26
C GLU A 73 -2.20 14.42 14.28
N PHE A 74 -2.78 14.22 13.10
CA PHE A 74 -3.03 15.28 12.14
C PHE A 74 -3.91 16.41 12.71
N PHE A 75 -4.93 16.06 13.52
CA PHE A 75 -5.76 17.05 14.21
C PHE A 75 -5.02 17.74 15.37
N LYS A 76 -4.14 17.03 16.09
CA LYS A 76 -3.28 17.61 17.13
C LYS A 76 -2.23 18.56 16.56
N ASP A 77 -1.74 18.31 15.36
CA ASP A 77 -0.77 19.18 14.70
C ASP A 77 -1.42 20.45 14.14
N CYS A 78 -2.73 20.45 13.87
CA CYS A 78 -3.48 21.66 13.51
C CYS A 78 -3.66 22.61 14.71
N ASP A 79 -3.72 22.10 15.94
CA ASP A 79 -3.92 22.89 17.17
C ASP A 79 -2.66 23.68 17.56
N LYS A 80 -1.46 23.14 17.29
CA LYS A 80 -0.17 23.76 17.67
C LYS A 80 0.25 24.95 16.81
N SER A 81 -0.41 25.20 15.67
CA SER A 81 -0.12 26.39 14.86
C SER A 81 -0.80 27.66 15.38
N CYS A 82 -1.70 27.57 16.37
CA CYS A 82 -2.42 28.72 16.93
C CYS A 82 -1.85 29.22 18.27
N GLU A 83 -0.93 28.50 18.93
CA GLU A 83 -0.38 28.87 20.24
C GLU A 83 0.98 29.59 20.22
N ASN A 84 1.49 29.92 19.02
CA ASN A 84 2.72 30.71 18.84
C ASN A 84 2.47 32.03 18.08
N MET A 85 1.35 32.70 18.34
CA MET A 85 1.15 34.10 17.96
C MET A 85 0.68 34.95 19.13
#